data_AF-A0A5C7LDA3-F1
#
_entry.id   AF-A0A5C7LDA3-F1
#
_cell.length_a   1.000
_cell.length_b   1.000
_cell.length_c   1.000
_cell.angle_alpha   90.00
_cell.angle_beta   90.00
_cell.angle_gamma   90.00
#
_symmetry.space_group_name_H-M   'P 1'
#
loop_
_entity.id
_entity.type
_entity.pdbx_description
1 polymer ?
#
loop_
_entity_poly.entity_id
_entity_poly.type
_entity_poly.pdbx_seq_one_letter_code
_entity_poly.pdbx_strand_id
1 'polypeptide(L)'
;MSSHTNINVGRVLAGATAPVLDLSKPTVDLLSSGTPPTVQKGVVEEIVWNPKALNPLEKDRLRALVVNPESVENVAANSVVAMIVSDGVSDATATRVLLSPFFQSHFMLPVQIGEQITVVFEDFHKYGYRSGKWITRSPEGFMVEDANFTHGDRRFFVETINGVLRTSSSLARQSTQPGSFSPGFPNGGGTAETATLPQAGSTNPFDLLYQKSISGSMKHTYEVVPRWTKHPQEFVIQGMNNSLIVLGQDRPGGLLEPAEVRPYAGCIDMVAGRGRYLLEPATATSTTSSPLTAFNSRSLLETDKTPKLNGKPGENLNEGEPDLARDAVRLNLSMRTEGDKNFRLQRTTSGAANNAMQPTGLNFSANGLFPIQFPSSSNGTGNSYLVGKADHVRLIARRSLPSDNAVEPISGSVLILKEGKNRTPDSANAGAPPNDSLAYLYMSPEGRVQVDGLQIFLGGASLNPLNNGNQQPPPDRPRNPEGSTAELTIGEENRFAGLEPYIKWTEFKKVVEGLQRQVDALQTAYSALVEDMKTAGQLSVCSPGGPDTAWATLNPNITLRRNNLRAAINQHRVSTNQAVYRSRSSKIFGQ
;
A
#
# COMPACT_ATOMS: atom_id res chain seq x y z
N MET A 1 -6.15 -47.50 45.78
CA MET A 1 -6.76 -48.45 44.83
C MET A 1 -7.90 -47.72 44.13
N SER A 2 -7.67 -47.16 42.95
CA SER A 2 -8.73 -46.70 42.06
C SER A 2 -8.50 -47.34 40.70
N SER A 3 -9.53 -48.02 40.18
CA SER A 3 -9.48 -48.70 38.90
C SER A 3 -9.49 -47.67 37.78
N HIS A 4 -8.35 -47.44 37.14
CA HIS A 4 -8.27 -46.70 35.88
C HIS A 4 -8.78 -47.58 34.75
N THR A 5 -10.05 -47.43 34.37
CA THR A 5 -10.51 -47.86 33.05
C THR A 5 -10.01 -46.87 32.00
N ASN A 6 -8.84 -47.16 31.44
CA ASN A 6 -8.32 -46.50 30.24
C ASN A 6 -9.19 -46.88 29.03
N ILE A 7 -10.22 -46.08 28.74
CA ILE A 7 -10.92 -46.17 27.46
C ILE A 7 -10.09 -45.42 26.43
N ASN A 8 -9.26 -46.15 25.68
CA ASN A 8 -8.58 -45.64 24.49
C ASN A 8 -9.61 -45.55 23.34
N VAL A 9 -10.20 -44.37 23.13
CA VAL A 9 -11.20 -44.15 22.06
C VAL A 9 -10.55 -43.98 20.66
N GLY A 10 -9.22 -44.09 20.55
CA GLY A 10 -8.51 -44.02 19.27
C GLY A 10 -8.88 -45.11 18.26
N ARG A 11 -9.67 -46.12 18.64
CA ARG A 11 -10.20 -47.12 17.71
C ARG A 11 -11.51 -47.75 18.20
N VAL A 12 -12.62 -47.03 18.15
CA VAL A 12 -13.94 -47.68 18.20
C VAL A 12 -14.25 -48.19 16.79
N LEU A 13 -14.07 -49.49 16.59
CA LEU A 13 -14.60 -50.20 15.43
C LEU A 13 -16.14 -50.12 15.46
N ALA A 14 -16.73 -49.44 14.47
CA ALA A 14 -18.16 -49.46 14.26
C ALA A 14 -18.59 -50.88 13.80
N GLY A 15 -18.90 -51.75 14.76
CA GLY A 15 -19.58 -53.02 14.51
C GLY A 15 -21.03 -52.77 14.11
N ALA A 16 -21.49 -53.46 13.07
CA ALA A 16 -22.68 -53.17 12.27
C ALA A 16 -24.05 -53.37 12.96
N THR A 17 -24.15 -53.42 14.29
CA THR A 17 -25.42 -53.77 14.97
C THR A 17 -25.73 -53.00 16.27
N ALA A 18 -24.99 -51.96 16.62
CA ALA A 18 -25.32 -51.11 17.78
C ALA A 18 -25.93 -49.76 17.35
N PRO A 19 -26.88 -49.19 18.12
CA PRO A 19 -27.51 -47.91 17.79
C PRO A 19 -26.44 -46.81 17.64
N VAL A 20 -26.72 -45.85 16.77
CA VAL A 20 -25.86 -44.71 16.47
C VAL A 20 -25.40 -44.05 17.77
N LEU A 21 -24.16 -44.33 18.21
CA LEU A 21 -23.59 -43.64 19.37
C LEU A 21 -23.39 -42.17 18.98
N ASP A 22 -24.10 -41.30 19.67
CA ASP A 22 -23.83 -39.87 19.70
C ASP A 22 -22.48 -39.64 20.39
N LEU A 23 -21.48 -39.27 19.59
CA LEU A 23 -20.11 -39.03 20.05
C LEU A 23 -19.93 -37.61 20.60
N SER A 24 -20.95 -36.73 20.50
CA SER A 24 -20.86 -35.36 21.00
C SER A 24 -20.69 -35.33 22.52
N LYS A 25 -21.51 -36.09 23.25
CA LYS A 25 -21.47 -36.18 24.71
C LYS A 25 -20.16 -36.76 25.26
N PRO A 26 -19.64 -37.92 24.79
CA PRO A 26 -18.32 -38.40 25.18
C PRO A 26 -17.17 -37.42 24.87
N THR A 27 -17.28 -36.64 23.78
CA THR A 27 -16.28 -35.63 23.42
C THR A 27 -16.34 -34.43 24.37
N VAL A 28 -17.54 -33.97 24.73
CA VAL A 28 -17.76 -32.93 25.74
C VAL A 28 -17.23 -33.38 27.10
N ASP A 29 -17.54 -34.60 27.54
CA ASP A 29 -17.09 -35.16 28.81
C ASP A 29 -15.56 -35.30 28.89
N LEU A 30 -14.91 -35.65 27.77
CA LEU A 30 -13.44 -35.66 27.67
C LEU A 30 -12.85 -34.25 27.78
N LEU A 31 -13.44 -33.28 27.07
CA LEU A 31 -13.00 -31.88 27.07
C LEU A 31 -13.26 -31.15 28.41
N SER A 32 -14.22 -31.63 29.21
CA SER A 32 -14.59 -31.05 30.51
C SER A 32 -14.02 -31.80 31.72
N SER A 33 -13.42 -32.98 31.53
CA SER A 33 -12.82 -33.76 32.62
C SER A 33 -11.53 -33.14 33.17
N GLY A 34 -11.46 -32.93 34.50
CA GLY A 34 -10.27 -32.39 35.17
C GLY A 34 -10.58 -31.63 36.46
N THR A 35 -9.53 -31.18 37.17
CA THR A 35 -9.69 -30.17 38.23
C THR A 35 -9.96 -28.81 37.57
N PRO A 36 -10.87 -27.98 38.10
CA PRO A 36 -11.23 -26.71 37.47
C PRO A 36 -9.98 -25.86 37.19
N PRO A 37 -9.74 -25.48 35.93
CA PRO A 37 -8.59 -24.66 35.57
C PRO A 37 -8.70 -23.26 36.18
N THR A 38 -7.56 -22.65 36.51
CA THR A 38 -7.45 -21.22 36.87
C THR A 38 -7.95 -20.30 35.74
N VAL A 39 -8.05 -20.84 34.53
CA VAL A 39 -8.50 -20.18 33.32
C VAL A 39 -9.86 -20.73 32.92
N GLN A 40 -10.85 -19.86 32.79
CA GLN A 40 -12.24 -20.19 32.47
C GLN A 40 -12.62 -19.71 31.07
N LYS A 41 -13.74 -20.23 30.54
CA LYS A 41 -14.32 -19.77 29.27
C LYS A 41 -15.60 -18.98 29.54
N GLY A 42 -15.79 -17.90 28.80
CA GLY A 42 -17.02 -17.13 28.80
C GLY A 42 -17.50 -16.81 27.39
N VAL A 43 -18.80 -16.67 27.20
CA VAL A 43 -19.40 -16.16 25.95
C VAL A 43 -19.71 -14.68 26.11
N VAL A 44 -19.28 -13.86 25.15
CA VAL A 44 -19.47 -12.41 25.19
C VAL A 44 -20.92 -12.05 24.82
N GLU A 45 -21.61 -11.33 25.70
CA GLU A 45 -22.97 -10.82 25.45
C GLU A 45 -22.99 -9.33 25.08
N GLU A 46 -22.08 -8.52 25.64
CA GLU A 46 -21.98 -7.08 25.42
C GLU A 46 -20.54 -6.59 25.56
N ILE A 47 -20.19 -5.51 24.83
CA ILE A 47 -18.84 -4.91 24.85
C ILE A 47 -18.93 -3.44 25.23
N VAL A 48 -18.22 -3.05 26.29
CA VAL A 48 -18.09 -1.65 26.71
C VAL A 48 -16.84 -1.04 26.07
N TRP A 49 -16.99 -0.56 24.83
CA TRP A 49 -15.90 0.05 24.07
C TRP A 49 -15.58 1.49 24.51
N ASN A 50 -16.59 2.28 24.90
CA ASN A 50 -16.41 3.63 25.44
C ASN A 50 -17.24 3.83 26.72
N PRO A 51 -16.61 3.69 27.89
CA PRO A 51 -17.26 3.89 29.19
C PRO A 51 -17.89 5.27 29.36
N LYS A 52 -17.33 6.31 28.73
CA LYS A 52 -17.83 7.70 28.83
C LYS A 52 -19.10 7.94 28.03
N ALA A 53 -19.40 7.07 27.05
CA ALA A 53 -20.61 7.16 26.25
C ALA A 53 -21.82 6.48 26.91
N LEU A 54 -21.60 5.73 28.00
CA LEU A 54 -22.70 5.02 28.69
C LEU A 54 -23.62 6.02 29.38
N ASN A 55 -24.88 6.03 28.96
CA ASN A 55 -25.92 6.83 29.61
C ASN A 55 -26.38 6.17 30.94
N PRO A 56 -27.10 6.90 31.82
CA PRO A 56 -27.55 6.34 33.10
C PRO A 56 -28.42 5.08 32.97
N LEU A 57 -29.31 5.02 31.96
CA LEU A 57 -30.19 3.86 31.72
C LEU A 57 -29.40 2.62 31.31
N GLU A 58 -28.36 2.78 30.49
CA GLU A 58 -27.46 1.71 30.09
C GLU A 58 -26.64 1.19 31.26
N LYS A 59 -26.14 2.09 32.12
CA LYS A 59 -25.47 1.71 33.37
C LYS A 59 -26.39 0.90 34.27
N ASP A 60 -27.65 1.32 34.44
CA ASP A 60 -28.62 0.58 35.25
C ASP A 60 -28.94 -0.80 34.65
N ARG A 61 -29.08 -0.89 33.32
CA ARG A 61 -29.23 -2.18 32.62
C ARG A 61 -28.04 -3.10 32.88
N LEU A 62 -26.81 -2.58 32.79
CA LEU A 62 -25.59 -3.36 33.03
C LEU A 62 -25.50 -3.82 34.49
N ARG A 63 -25.81 -2.95 35.46
CA ARG A 63 -25.83 -3.30 36.89
C ARG A 63 -26.82 -4.42 37.21
N ALA A 64 -27.99 -4.41 36.56
CA ALA A 64 -28.98 -5.47 36.72
C ALA A 64 -28.56 -6.80 36.08
N LEU A 65 -27.66 -6.76 35.10
CA LEU A 65 -27.24 -7.92 34.32
C LEU A 65 -26.07 -8.69 34.95
N VAL A 66 -25.13 -7.98 35.60
CA VAL A 66 -23.85 -8.56 36.05
C VAL A 66 -23.81 -8.82 37.56
N VAL A 67 -23.00 -9.79 37.98
CA VAL A 67 -22.80 -10.14 39.40
C VAL A 67 -21.94 -9.14 40.18
N ASN A 68 -21.22 -8.27 39.48
CA ASN A 68 -20.35 -7.22 40.04
C ASN A 68 -20.84 -5.80 39.65
N PRO A 69 -22.06 -5.40 40.03
CA PRO A 69 -22.66 -4.12 39.64
C PRO A 69 -21.83 -2.90 40.04
N GLU A 70 -21.04 -2.99 41.12
CA GLU A 70 -20.12 -1.97 41.59
C GLU A 70 -19.06 -1.59 40.53
N SER A 71 -18.70 -2.52 39.65
CA SER A 71 -17.66 -2.33 38.63
C SER A 71 -18.15 -1.52 37.42
N VAL A 72 -19.47 -1.36 37.26
CA VAL A 72 -20.06 -0.66 36.11
C VAL A 72 -19.71 0.84 36.11
N GLU A 73 -19.53 1.44 37.28
CA GLU A 73 -19.26 2.88 37.38
C GLU A 73 -17.86 3.25 36.86
N ASN A 74 -16.88 2.39 37.11
CA ASN A 74 -15.47 2.59 36.78
C ASN A 74 -14.97 1.61 35.72
N VAL A 75 -15.87 1.16 34.84
CA VAL A 75 -15.55 0.17 33.81
C VAL A 75 -14.47 0.71 32.85
N ALA A 76 -13.45 -0.12 32.57
CA ALA A 76 -12.40 0.21 31.62
C ALA A 76 -12.91 0.07 30.16
N ALA A 77 -12.31 0.81 29.23
CA ALA A 77 -12.58 0.60 27.81
C ALA A 77 -12.18 -0.82 27.38
N ASN A 78 -12.92 -1.37 26.42
CA ASN A 78 -12.76 -2.76 25.95
C ASN A 78 -13.06 -3.81 27.04
N SER A 79 -13.89 -3.47 28.04
CA SER A 79 -14.43 -4.46 28.98
C SER A 79 -15.60 -5.20 28.34
N VAL A 80 -15.86 -6.44 28.79
CA VAL A 80 -16.89 -7.31 28.22
C VAL A 80 -17.83 -7.80 29.31
N VAL A 81 -19.12 -7.88 29.01
CA VAL A 81 -20.05 -8.68 29.80
C VAL A 81 -20.05 -10.07 29.21
N ALA A 82 -19.64 -11.06 29.99
CA ALA A 82 -19.58 -12.43 29.54
C ALA A 82 -20.37 -13.35 30.47
N MET A 83 -21.07 -14.33 29.88
CA MET A 83 -21.62 -15.45 30.60
C MET A 83 -20.53 -16.51 30.75
N ILE A 84 -20.23 -16.93 31.98
CA ILE A 84 -19.26 -18.01 32.22
C ILE A 84 -19.89 -19.36 31.84
N VAL A 85 -19.19 -20.12 31.00
CA VAL A 85 -19.68 -21.39 30.42
C VAL A 85 -18.82 -22.60 30.80
N SER A 86 -17.72 -22.40 31.51
CA SER A 86 -16.92 -23.50 32.08
C SER A 86 -17.55 -24.08 33.35
N ASP A 87 -17.21 -25.34 33.67
CA ASP A 87 -17.55 -26.02 34.94
C ASP A 87 -19.05 -26.31 35.18
N GLY A 88 -19.88 -26.34 34.13
CA GLY A 88 -21.33 -26.61 34.26
C GLY A 88 -22.11 -25.53 35.02
N VAL A 89 -21.48 -24.37 35.26
CA VAL A 89 -22.05 -23.24 36.01
C VAL A 89 -23.25 -22.63 35.27
N SER A 90 -23.33 -22.79 33.95
CA SER A 90 -24.43 -22.33 33.12
C SER A 90 -25.76 -23.03 33.41
N ASP A 91 -25.76 -24.25 33.96
CA ASP A 91 -26.94 -25.13 33.96
C ASP A 91 -27.96 -24.80 35.07
N ALA A 92 -27.57 -24.04 36.10
CA ALA A 92 -28.45 -23.68 37.22
C ALA A 92 -28.71 -22.16 37.33
N THR A 93 -27.74 -21.30 37.04
CA THR A 93 -27.91 -19.84 37.03
C THR A 93 -26.85 -19.21 36.14
N ALA A 94 -27.28 -18.60 35.03
CA ALA A 94 -26.41 -17.88 34.11
C ALA A 94 -25.61 -16.79 34.83
N THR A 95 -24.35 -17.08 35.13
CA THR A 95 -23.45 -16.15 35.83
C THR A 95 -22.83 -15.21 34.81
N ARG A 96 -23.30 -13.95 34.82
CA ARG A 96 -22.81 -12.89 33.95
C ARG A 96 -21.87 -11.99 34.73
N VAL A 97 -20.68 -11.78 34.18
CA VAL A 97 -19.62 -11.01 34.84
C VAL A 97 -19.16 -9.89 33.92
N LEU A 98 -18.98 -8.70 34.49
CA LEU A 98 -18.24 -7.63 33.81
C LEU A 98 -16.74 -7.87 33.99
N LEU A 99 -16.04 -8.10 32.88
CA LEU A 99 -14.62 -8.43 32.84
C LEU A 99 -13.82 -7.32 32.17
N SER A 100 -12.78 -6.83 32.83
CA SER A 100 -11.85 -5.86 32.26
C SER A 100 -10.82 -6.55 31.34
N PRO A 101 -10.21 -5.85 30.37
CA PRO A 101 -9.11 -6.45 29.60
C PRO A 101 -7.93 -6.81 30.52
N PHE A 102 -7.30 -7.96 30.26
CA PHE A 102 -6.11 -8.40 30.98
C PHE A 102 -4.89 -7.52 30.68
N PHE A 103 -4.76 -7.12 29.42
CA PHE A 103 -3.69 -6.25 28.97
C PHE A 103 -3.98 -4.78 29.29
N GLN A 104 -2.91 -4.01 29.44
CA GLN A 104 -2.98 -2.57 29.66
C GLN A 104 -3.60 -1.86 28.44
N SER A 105 -4.04 -0.61 28.62
CA SER A 105 -4.67 0.19 27.57
C SER A 105 -3.82 0.40 26.30
N HIS A 106 -2.52 0.10 26.35
CA HIS A 106 -1.62 0.12 25.20
C HIS A 106 -1.79 -1.08 24.25
N PHE A 107 -2.46 -2.15 24.70
CA PHE A 107 -2.66 -3.37 23.92
C PHE A 107 -4.08 -3.91 24.15
N MET A 108 -4.97 -3.63 23.21
CA MET A 108 -6.36 -4.05 23.25
C MET A 108 -6.63 -5.07 22.15
N LEU A 109 -6.96 -6.30 22.53
CA LEU A 109 -7.28 -7.35 21.57
C LEU A 109 -8.71 -7.17 21.03
N PRO A 110 -8.98 -7.62 19.79
CA PRO A 110 -10.32 -7.57 19.21
C PRO A 110 -11.19 -8.70 19.76
N VAL A 111 -12.49 -8.42 19.91
CA VAL A 111 -13.50 -9.37 20.39
C VAL A 111 -14.87 -8.99 19.84
N GLN A 112 -15.71 -9.98 19.54
CA GLN A 112 -17.09 -9.78 19.09
C GLN A 112 -18.10 -10.52 19.99
N ILE A 113 -19.36 -10.11 19.89
CA ILE A 113 -20.46 -10.73 20.63
C ILE A 113 -20.78 -12.11 20.08
N GLY A 114 -21.00 -13.06 20.99
CA GLY A 114 -21.17 -14.47 20.68
C GLY A 114 -19.84 -15.24 20.58
N GLU A 115 -18.68 -14.57 20.55
CA GLU A 115 -17.39 -15.26 20.62
C GLU A 115 -17.13 -15.79 22.04
N GLN A 116 -16.39 -16.91 22.10
CA GLN A 116 -15.90 -17.47 23.36
C GLN A 116 -14.54 -16.85 23.70
N ILE A 117 -14.40 -16.34 24.92
CA ILE A 117 -13.18 -15.71 25.44
C ILE A 117 -12.58 -16.53 26.58
N THR A 118 -11.28 -16.35 26.74
CA THR A 118 -10.50 -16.89 27.85
C THR A 118 -10.48 -15.87 28.99
N VAL A 119 -10.84 -16.31 30.19
CA VAL A 119 -11.04 -15.46 31.38
C VAL A 119 -10.17 -15.97 32.52
N VAL A 120 -9.59 -15.05 33.29
CA VAL A 120 -8.88 -15.35 34.54
C VAL A 120 -9.50 -14.51 35.66
N PHE A 121 -9.80 -15.17 36.77
CA PHE A 121 -10.29 -14.53 37.98
C PHE A 121 -9.13 -14.28 38.94
N GLU A 122 -9.16 -13.12 39.62
CA GLU A 122 -8.11 -12.74 40.57
C GLU A 122 -8.29 -13.44 41.93
N ASP A 123 -9.47 -14.00 42.21
CA ASP A 123 -9.77 -14.70 43.46
C ASP A 123 -9.26 -16.15 43.43
N PHE A 124 -8.12 -16.37 44.08
CA PHE A 124 -7.48 -17.68 44.25
C PHE A 124 -8.28 -18.63 45.15
N HIS A 125 -9.16 -18.12 46.02
CA HIS A 125 -9.85 -18.91 47.05
C HIS A 125 -11.25 -19.38 46.63
N LYS A 126 -11.67 -19.09 45.38
CA LYS A 126 -12.91 -19.58 44.75
C LYS A 126 -14.21 -19.13 45.43
N TYR A 127 -14.23 -17.96 46.09
CA TYR A 127 -15.43 -17.47 46.77
C TYR A 127 -16.32 -16.57 45.90
N GLY A 128 -15.88 -16.18 44.69
CA GLY A 128 -16.83 -15.62 43.72
C GLY A 128 -16.26 -15.09 42.41
N TYR A 129 -17.18 -14.83 41.48
CA TYR A 129 -16.92 -14.29 40.14
C TYR A 129 -16.87 -12.75 40.08
N ARG A 130 -16.39 -12.08 41.15
CA ARG A 130 -16.53 -10.62 41.30
C ARG A 130 -15.43 -9.80 40.63
N SER A 131 -14.20 -10.32 40.56
CA SER A 131 -13.07 -9.67 39.89
C SER A 131 -12.43 -10.62 38.88
N GLY A 132 -12.54 -10.30 37.61
CA GLY A 132 -11.98 -11.10 36.54
C GLY A 132 -11.54 -10.25 35.36
N LYS A 133 -10.61 -10.81 34.59
CA LYS A 133 -10.06 -10.20 33.38
C LYS A 133 -10.17 -11.15 32.22
N TRP A 134 -10.52 -10.63 31.06
CA TRP A 134 -10.51 -11.40 29.83
C TRP A 134 -9.17 -11.21 29.11
N ILE A 135 -8.60 -12.31 28.62
CA ILE A 135 -7.26 -12.32 28.03
C ILE A 135 -7.34 -12.16 26.53
N THR A 136 -8.02 -13.09 25.86
CA THR A 136 -8.12 -13.16 24.40
C THR A 136 -9.37 -13.96 24.05
N ARG A 137 -9.82 -13.87 22.80
CA ARG A 137 -10.69 -14.88 22.23
C ARG A 137 -10.04 -16.26 22.35
N SER A 138 -10.83 -17.26 22.72
CA SER A 138 -10.40 -18.65 22.77
C SER A 138 -10.08 -19.14 21.36
N PRO A 139 -8.82 -19.52 21.06
CA PRO A 139 -8.49 -20.07 19.76
C PRO A 139 -9.13 -21.45 19.61
N GLU A 140 -9.69 -21.71 18.45
CA GLU A 140 -10.29 -23.02 18.13
C GLU A 140 -9.47 -23.76 17.06
N GLY A 141 -9.88 -24.98 16.72
CA GLY A 141 -9.23 -25.77 15.68
C GLY A 141 -9.36 -25.12 14.30
N PHE A 142 -8.48 -25.49 13.36
CA PHE A 142 -8.38 -24.93 12.00
C PHE A 142 -9.71 -24.84 11.22
N MET A 143 -10.62 -25.80 11.43
CA MET A 143 -11.94 -25.85 10.76
C MET A 143 -12.99 -24.89 11.35
N VAL A 144 -12.71 -24.33 12.53
CA VAL A 144 -13.62 -23.48 13.30
C VAL A 144 -13.09 -22.05 13.38
N GLU A 145 -11.79 -21.93 13.63
CA GLU A 145 -11.08 -20.68 13.82
C GLU A 145 -11.16 -19.79 12.58
N ASP A 146 -11.48 -18.53 12.81
CA ASP A 146 -11.63 -17.51 11.78
C ASP A 146 -10.97 -16.21 12.22
N ALA A 147 -10.34 -15.50 11.29
CA ALA A 147 -9.75 -14.20 11.61
C ALA A 147 -10.81 -13.11 11.83
N ASN A 148 -11.98 -13.21 11.19
CA ASN A 148 -13.05 -12.22 11.31
C ASN A 148 -13.98 -12.50 12.51
N PHE A 149 -14.49 -13.74 12.63
CA PHE A 149 -15.42 -14.15 13.69
C PHE A 149 -15.37 -15.67 13.96
N THR A 150 -15.01 -16.08 15.19
CA THR A 150 -14.99 -17.50 15.57
C THR A 150 -16.21 -17.87 16.40
N HIS A 151 -17.01 -18.83 15.89
CA HIS A 151 -18.06 -19.48 16.66
C HIS A 151 -17.57 -20.84 17.19
N GLY A 152 -17.16 -20.88 18.46
CA GLY A 152 -16.49 -22.05 19.04
C GLY A 152 -17.29 -23.35 19.00
N ASP A 153 -18.63 -23.28 19.08
CA ASP A 153 -19.47 -24.48 19.08
C ASP A 153 -19.54 -25.17 17.71
N ARG A 154 -19.02 -24.56 16.64
CA ARG A 154 -18.84 -25.26 15.35
C ARG A 154 -17.91 -26.47 15.49
N ARG A 155 -17.09 -26.55 16.55
CA ARG A 155 -16.24 -27.74 16.84
C ARG A 155 -17.05 -29.02 17.04
N PHE A 156 -18.33 -28.90 17.40
CA PHE A 156 -19.20 -30.05 17.63
C PHE A 156 -19.89 -30.55 16.35
N PHE A 157 -19.66 -29.90 15.20
CA PHE A 157 -20.15 -30.41 13.92
C PHE A 157 -19.49 -31.74 13.58
N VAL A 158 -20.29 -32.81 13.59
CA VAL A 158 -19.88 -34.19 13.33
C VAL A 158 -19.21 -34.32 11.95
N GLU A 159 -19.66 -33.51 10.98
CA GLU A 159 -19.12 -33.45 9.63
C GLU A 159 -17.66 -32.97 9.58
N THR A 160 -17.24 -32.15 10.55
CA THR A 160 -15.87 -31.62 10.65
C THR A 160 -14.92 -32.51 11.45
N ILE A 161 -15.45 -33.28 12.40
CA ILE A 161 -14.66 -34.14 13.30
C ILE A 161 -14.15 -35.39 12.60
N ASN A 162 -14.95 -36.02 11.74
CA ASN A 162 -14.65 -37.38 11.28
C ASN A 162 -13.91 -37.49 9.94
N GLY A 163 -13.80 -36.44 9.12
CA GLY A 163 -13.16 -36.50 7.78
C GLY A 163 -13.73 -37.55 6.80
N VAL A 164 -14.62 -38.40 7.28
CA VAL A 164 -15.24 -39.56 6.66
C VAL A 164 -16.73 -39.33 6.84
N LEU A 165 -17.37 -38.87 5.77
CA LEU A 165 -18.81 -38.99 5.63
C LEU A 165 -19.14 -40.48 5.84
N ARG A 166 -19.97 -40.81 6.85
CA ARG A 166 -20.51 -42.17 6.96
C ARG A 166 -21.24 -42.46 5.65
N THR A 167 -21.08 -43.65 5.08
CA THR A 167 -21.70 -44.03 3.80
C THR A 167 -23.23 -43.85 3.79
N SER A 168 -23.88 -43.86 4.96
CA SER A 168 -25.30 -43.53 5.12
C SER A 168 -25.62 -42.03 5.15
N SER A 169 -24.74 -41.16 5.68
CA SER A 169 -24.93 -39.70 5.62
C SER A 169 -24.53 -39.11 4.25
N SER A 170 -23.63 -39.77 3.52
CA SER A 170 -23.43 -39.49 2.09
C SER A 170 -24.64 -39.89 1.23
N LEU A 171 -25.36 -40.97 1.60
CA LEU A 171 -26.60 -41.37 0.91
C LEU A 171 -27.77 -40.42 1.22
N ALA A 172 -27.90 -39.94 2.47
CA ALA A 172 -28.91 -38.94 2.82
C ALA A 172 -28.66 -37.58 2.12
N ARG A 173 -27.40 -37.14 1.99
CA ARG A 173 -27.02 -35.96 1.18
C ARG A 173 -27.03 -36.20 -0.33
N GLN A 174 -26.96 -37.44 -0.79
CA GLN A 174 -27.23 -37.74 -2.21
C GLN A 174 -28.69 -37.43 -2.59
N SER A 175 -29.60 -37.40 -1.61
CA SER A 175 -31.00 -36.96 -1.81
C SER A 175 -31.19 -35.44 -1.73
N THR A 176 -30.26 -34.70 -1.11
CA THR A 176 -30.24 -33.23 -1.03
C THR A 176 -28.89 -32.70 -1.50
N GLN A 177 -28.78 -32.54 -2.82
CA GLN A 177 -27.73 -31.84 -3.59
C GLN A 177 -26.31 -31.81 -2.95
N PRO A 178 -25.32 -32.49 -3.54
CA PRO A 178 -23.91 -32.29 -3.20
C PRO A 178 -23.57 -30.78 -3.25
N GLY A 179 -23.20 -30.17 -2.11
CA GLY A 179 -22.72 -28.78 -2.09
C GLY A 179 -23.40 -27.78 -1.13
N SER A 180 -24.18 -28.19 -0.12
CA SER A 180 -24.82 -27.22 0.80
C SER A 180 -24.47 -27.38 2.29
N PHE A 181 -23.19 -27.56 2.67
CA PHE A 181 -22.82 -27.35 4.08
C PHE A 181 -22.74 -25.85 4.35
N SER A 182 -23.83 -25.28 4.88
CA SER A 182 -23.86 -23.90 5.35
C SER A 182 -23.39 -23.83 6.81
N PRO A 183 -22.30 -23.11 7.11
CA PRO A 183 -21.84 -22.96 8.48
C PRO A 183 -22.91 -22.31 9.37
N GLY A 184 -23.35 -23.02 10.40
CA GLY A 184 -24.34 -22.54 11.35
C GLY A 184 -23.74 -21.86 12.59
N PHE A 185 -24.61 -21.43 13.50
CA PHE A 185 -24.24 -20.93 14.83
C PHE A 185 -24.85 -21.84 15.91
N PRO A 186 -24.44 -23.12 16.01
CA PRO A 186 -25.04 -24.09 16.93
C PRO A 186 -24.85 -23.65 18.39
N ASN A 187 -25.77 -24.05 19.26
CA ASN A 187 -25.59 -23.93 20.70
C ASN A 187 -25.10 -25.28 21.24
N GLY A 188 -23.79 -25.45 21.34
CA GLY A 188 -23.19 -26.71 21.74
C GLY A 188 -23.33 -27.85 20.73
N GLY A 189 -23.48 -29.08 21.22
CA GLY A 189 -23.60 -30.31 20.42
C GLY A 189 -25.00 -30.59 19.86
N GLY A 190 -25.97 -29.70 20.07
CA GLY A 190 -27.35 -29.86 19.58
C GLY A 190 -28.26 -30.69 20.49
N THR A 191 -27.81 -31.03 21.70
CA THR A 191 -28.63 -31.63 22.76
C THR A 191 -28.69 -30.71 23.98
N ALA A 192 -29.69 -30.87 24.85
CA ALA A 192 -29.83 -30.04 26.04
C ALA A 192 -28.62 -30.18 26.98
N GLU A 193 -28.02 -31.38 27.05
CA GLU A 193 -26.87 -31.71 27.90
C GLU A 193 -25.53 -31.21 27.32
N THR A 194 -25.52 -30.71 26.08
CA THR A 194 -24.31 -30.21 25.42
C THR A 194 -24.38 -28.73 25.11
N ALA A 195 -25.47 -28.05 25.50
CA ALA A 195 -25.70 -26.64 25.24
C ALA A 195 -24.67 -25.76 25.96
N THR A 196 -24.05 -24.85 25.22
CA THR A 196 -23.06 -23.90 25.77
C THR A 196 -23.74 -22.75 26.52
N LEU A 197 -24.87 -22.27 26.00
CA LEU A 197 -25.70 -21.25 26.62
C LEU A 197 -27.06 -21.85 27.02
N PRO A 198 -27.64 -21.42 28.15
CA PRO A 198 -28.99 -21.81 28.52
C PRO A 198 -29.98 -21.35 27.45
N GLN A 199 -30.76 -22.30 26.93
CA GLN A 199 -31.77 -22.02 25.91
C GLN A 199 -33.16 -21.97 26.53
N ALA A 200 -33.79 -20.80 26.48
CA ALA A 200 -35.19 -20.62 26.85
C ALA A 200 -36.06 -20.57 25.59
N GLY A 201 -36.87 -21.61 25.37
CA GLY A 201 -37.75 -21.73 24.19
C GLY A 201 -37.05 -22.28 22.94
N SER A 202 -37.61 -22.02 21.76
CA SER A 202 -37.15 -22.58 20.49
C SER A 202 -36.07 -21.77 19.78
N THR A 203 -35.83 -20.52 20.20
CA THR A 203 -34.85 -19.65 19.56
C THR A 203 -33.44 -19.94 20.07
N ASN A 204 -32.49 -20.07 19.15
CA ASN A 204 -31.09 -20.23 19.48
C ASN A 204 -30.56 -18.98 20.24
N PRO A 205 -29.92 -19.14 21.42
CA PRO A 205 -29.43 -18.01 22.20
C PRO A 205 -28.38 -17.17 21.46
N PHE A 206 -27.57 -17.76 20.57
CA PHE A 206 -26.60 -17.00 19.78
C PHE A 206 -27.25 -16.09 18.73
N ASP A 207 -28.44 -16.44 18.23
CA ASP A 207 -29.21 -15.57 17.36
C ASP A 207 -29.85 -14.43 18.14
N LEU A 208 -30.28 -14.69 19.38
CA LEU A 208 -30.76 -13.63 20.29
C LEU A 208 -29.65 -12.64 20.63
N LEU A 209 -28.44 -13.11 20.94
CA LEU A 209 -27.29 -12.23 21.21
C LEU A 209 -26.97 -11.36 20.00
N TYR A 210 -26.94 -11.97 18.81
CA TYR A 210 -26.69 -11.24 17.57
C TYR A 210 -27.75 -10.16 17.30
N GLN A 211 -29.04 -10.44 17.54
CA GLN A 211 -30.13 -9.51 17.27
C GLN A 211 -30.32 -8.43 18.34
N LYS A 212 -30.11 -8.76 19.61
CA LYS A 212 -30.42 -7.87 20.76
C LYS A 212 -29.25 -7.02 21.22
N SER A 213 -28.02 -7.40 20.91
CA SER A 213 -26.86 -6.68 21.41
C SER A 213 -26.63 -5.41 20.59
N ILE A 214 -26.53 -4.28 21.30
CA ILE A 214 -26.34 -2.95 20.69
C ILE A 214 -24.96 -2.87 20.06
N SER A 215 -23.93 -3.38 20.74
CA SER A 215 -22.57 -3.35 20.22
C SER A 215 -22.35 -4.35 19.07
N GLY A 216 -23.08 -5.47 19.05
CA GLY A 216 -22.85 -6.57 18.11
C GLY A 216 -23.53 -6.37 16.76
N SER A 217 -24.80 -5.97 16.80
CA SER A 217 -25.61 -5.77 15.58
C SER A 217 -25.21 -4.51 14.79
N MET A 218 -24.61 -3.51 15.45
CA MET A 218 -24.34 -2.21 14.82
C MET A 218 -22.87 -1.96 14.46
N LYS A 219 -21.90 -2.72 14.98
CA LYS A 219 -20.47 -2.39 14.86
C LYS A 219 -19.60 -3.47 14.19
N HIS A 220 -20.05 -4.72 14.11
CA HIS A 220 -19.31 -5.77 13.42
C HIS A 220 -19.77 -5.89 11.95
N THR A 221 -18.83 -6.13 11.06
CA THR A 221 -19.11 -6.47 9.65
C THR A 221 -18.50 -7.84 9.37
N TYR A 222 -19.35 -8.80 8.99
CA TYR A 222 -18.90 -10.09 8.51
C TYR A 222 -18.23 -9.91 7.15
N GLU A 223 -17.00 -10.35 7.05
CA GLU A 223 -16.24 -10.32 5.81
C GLU A 223 -15.37 -11.56 5.67
N VAL A 224 -15.05 -11.88 4.43
CA VAL A 224 -14.13 -12.98 4.12
C VAL A 224 -12.71 -12.50 4.36
N VAL A 225 -12.09 -13.00 5.42
CA VAL A 225 -10.69 -12.68 5.75
C VAL A 225 -9.80 -13.89 5.47
N PRO A 226 -8.76 -13.73 4.63
CA PRO A 226 -7.78 -14.78 4.40
C PRO A 226 -7.03 -15.11 5.70
N ARG A 227 -6.88 -16.41 6.00
CA ARG A 227 -6.11 -16.89 7.14
C ARG A 227 -4.62 -16.83 6.83
N TRP A 228 -3.84 -16.07 7.62
CA TRP A 228 -2.39 -15.99 7.43
C TRP A 228 -1.73 -17.29 7.90
N THR A 229 -0.91 -17.89 7.05
CA THR A 229 -0.03 -18.99 7.49
C THR A 229 1.28 -18.40 7.98
N LYS A 230 1.49 -18.49 9.30
CA LYS A 230 2.67 -17.95 9.97
C LYS A 230 3.87 -18.89 9.86
N HIS A 231 5.05 -18.38 9.51
CA HIS A 231 6.32 -19.12 9.65
C HIS A 231 6.84 -19.08 11.11
N PRO A 232 7.59 -20.10 11.60
CA PRO A 232 7.96 -20.24 13.01
C PRO A 232 8.61 -19.01 13.68
N GLN A 233 9.34 -18.20 12.91
CA GLN A 233 10.08 -17.02 13.38
C GLN A 233 9.33 -15.68 13.23
N GLU A 234 8.17 -15.67 12.59
CA GLU A 234 7.44 -14.42 12.36
C GLU A 234 6.76 -13.92 13.63
N PHE A 235 6.49 -12.63 13.68
CA PHE A 235 5.55 -12.03 14.61
C PHE A 235 4.45 -11.34 13.82
N VAL A 236 3.20 -11.69 14.13
CA VAL A 236 2.04 -11.34 13.31
C VAL A 236 1.00 -10.65 14.18
N ILE A 237 0.54 -9.49 13.71
CA ILE A 237 -0.63 -8.80 14.25
C ILE A 237 -1.65 -8.72 13.12
N GLN A 238 -2.77 -9.42 13.26
CA GLN A 238 -3.85 -9.46 12.28
C GLN A 238 -5.12 -8.85 12.88
N GLY A 239 -5.75 -7.94 12.14
CA GLY A 239 -7.06 -7.39 12.47
C GLY A 239 -8.20 -8.25 11.91
N MET A 240 -9.40 -8.09 12.48
CA MET A 240 -10.63 -8.77 12.02
C MET A 240 -11.11 -8.30 10.65
N ASN A 241 -10.57 -7.19 10.12
CA ASN A 241 -10.99 -6.60 8.84
C ASN A 241 -9.86 -6.60 7.79
N ASN A 242 -9.31 -7.80 7.53
CA ASN A 242 -8.28 -8.07 6.51
C ASN A 242 -7.09 -7.07 6.50
N SER A 243 -6.60 -6.73 7.69
CA SER A 243 -5.39 -5.94 7.91
C SER A 243 -4.35 -6.77 8.64
N LEU A 244 -3.08 -6.61 8.29
CA LEU A 244 -1.99 -7.45 8.79
C LEU A 244 -0.69 -6.65 8.89
N ILE A 245 0.05 -6.87 9.97
CA ILE A 245 1.45 -6.47 10.13
C ILE A 245 2.26 -7.73 10.43
N VAL A 246 3.33 -7.94 9.67
CA VAL A 246 4.26 -9.06 9.84
C VAL A 246 5.65 -8.51 10.07
N LEU A 247 6.28 -8.94 11.16
CA LEU A 247 7.70 -8.77 11.41
C LEU A 247 8.37 -10.12 11.18
N GLY A 248 9.21 -10.22 10.16
CA GLY A 248 9.76 -11.51 9.76
C GLY A 248 10.81 -11.39 8.68
N GLN A 249 10.75 -12.32 7.73
CA GLN A 249 11.63 -12.34 6.57
C GLN A 249 10.85 -12.01 5.30
N ASP A 250 11.54 -11.45 4.31
CA ASP A 250 10.98 -11.14 2.99
C ASP A 250 10.54 -12.41 2.28
N ARG A 251 9.23 -12.56 2.10
CA ARG A 251 8.59 -13.67 1.40
C ARG A 251 7.73 -13.15 0.25
N PRO A 252 8.19 -13.25 -1.00
CA PRO A 252 7.44 -12.81 -2.17
C PRO A 252 6.53 -13.90 -2.75
N GLY A 253 6.55 -15.12 -2.20
CA GLY A 253 5.85 -16.30 -2.70
C GLY A 253 5.01 -17.01 -1.64
N GLY A 254 4.52 -18.19 -2.00
CA GLY A 254 3.78 -19.07 -1.09
C GLY A 254 4.67 -20.13 -0.45
N LEU A 255 4.19 -20.72 0.64
CA LEU A 255 4.75 -21.80 1.48
C LEU A 255 5.62 -22.89 0.81
N LEU A 256 5.46 -23.16 -0.49
CA LEU A 256 6.17 -24.22 -1.21
C LEU A 256 7.42 -23.75 -1.95
N GLU A 257 7.76 -22.46 -1.90
CA GLU A 257 8.92 -21.91 -2.60
C GLU A 257 10.21 -22.07 -1.76
N PRO A 258 11.16 -22.95 -2.16
CA PRO A 258 12.38 -23.23 -1.37
C PRO A 258 13.34 -22.03 -1.27
N ALA A 259 13.10 -20.98 -2.05
CA ALA A 259 13.95 -19.80 -2.17
C ALA A 259 13.74 -18.75 -1.06
N GLU A 260 12.80 -18.98 -0.13
CA GLU A 260 12.41 -17.98 0.88
C GLU A 260 13.41 -17.82 2.04
N VAL A 261 14.19 -18.86 2.37
CA VAL A 261 15.18 -18.77 3.44
C VAL A 261 16.49 -18.23 2.89
N ARG A 262 16.73 -16.93 3.11
CA ARG A 262 17.96 -16.27 2.69
C ARG A 262 18.49 -15.33 3.79
N PRO A 263 19.82 -15.17 3.90
CA PRO A 263 20.40 -14.27 4.88
C PRO A 263 20.08 -12.81 4.51
N TYR A 264 20.00 -11.96 5.55
CA TYR A 264 19.75 -10.51 5.43
C TYR A 264 18.39 -10.17 4.81
N ALA A 265 17.38 -11.00 5.05
CA ALA A 265 16.04 -10.84 4.52
C ALA A 265 15.05 -10.20 5.51
N GLY A 266 15.51 -9.51 6.54
CA GLY A 266 14.60 -8.89 7.52
C GLY A 266 13.56 -8.01 6.82
N CYS A 267 12.28 -8.22 7.12
CA CYS A 267 11.18 -7.52 6.47
C CYS A 267 10.07 -7.14 7.47
N ILE A 268 9.58 -5.92 7.32
CA ILE A 268 8.32 -5.47 7.91
C ILE A 268 7.34 -5.33 6.75
N ASP A 269 6.26 -6.11 6.81
CA ASP A 269 5.25 -6.13 5.79
C ASP A 269 3.91 -5.74 6.38
N MET A 270 3.34 -4.65 5.85
CA MET A 270 2.05 -4.12 6.28
C MET A 270 1.10 -4.16 5.10
N VAL A 271 -0.05 -4.81 5.27
CA VAL A 271 -1.00 -5.04 4.18
C VAL A 271 -2.44 -4.87 4.64
N ALA A 272 -3.25 -4.28 3.77
CA ALA A 272 -4.70 -4.22 3.90
C ALA A 272 -5.35 -4.71 2.61
N GLY A 273 -6.38 -5.55 2.73
CA GLY A 273 -7.10 -6.09 1.58
C GLY A 273 -6.34 -7.18 0.82
N ARG A 274 -5.84 -8.19 1.55
CA ARG A 274 -5.27 -9.41 0.94
C ARG A 274 -6.36 -10.22 0.24
N GLY A 275 -6.04 -10.85 -0.89
CA GLY A 275 -7.03 -11.65 -1.62
C GLY A 275 -8.25 -10.83 -2.07
N ARG A 276 -8.04 -9.54 -2.40
CA ARG A 276 -9.08 -8.56 -2.80
C ARG A 276 -10.09 -9.11 -3.80
N TYR A 277 -9.62 -9.93 -4.73
CA TYR A 277 -10.45 -10.61 -5.71
C TYR A 277 -10.79 -12.00 -5.19
N LEU A 278 -12.03 -12.16 -4.71
CA LEU A 278 -12.54 -13.44 -4.24
C LEU A 278 -12.57 -14.45 -5.39
N LEU A 279 -12.27 -15.71 -5.09
CA LEU A 279 -12.37 -16.79 -6.08
C LEU A 279 -13.81 -17.21 -6.26
N GLU A 280 -14.24 -17.36 -7.50
CA GLU A 280 -15.48 -18.08 -7.79
C GLU A 280 -15.31 -19.55 -7.38
N PRO A 281 -16.28 -20.16 -6.67
CA PRO A 281 -16.21 -21.52 -6.11
C PRO A 281 -15.74 -22.60 -7.10
N ALA A 282 -16.05 -22.46 -8.39
CA ALA A 282 -15.73 -23.42 -9.45
C ALA A 282 -14.31 -23.25 -10.04
N THR A 283 -13.61 -22.14 -9.74
CA THR A 283 -12.27 -21.82 -10.28
C THR A 283 -11.16 -21.86 -9.24
N ALA A 284 -11.45 -22.44 -8.06
CA ALA A 284 -10.52 -22.65 -6.96
C ALA A 284 -9.34 -23.55 -7.37
N THR A 285 -8.38 -23.00 -8.10
CA THR A 285 -7.08 -23.62 -8.33
C THR A 285 -6.16 -23.20 -7.18
N SER A 286 -5.24 -24.08 -6.81
CA SER A 286 -4.26 -23.89 -5.72
C SER A 286 -3.22 -22.80 -5.99
N THR A 287 -3.51 -21.77 -6.79
CA THR A 287 -2.51 -20.83 -7.34
C THR A 287 -2.68 -19.38 -6.89
N THR A 288 -3.71 -19.07 -6.10
CA THR A 288 -4.02 -17.70 -5.67
C THR A 288 -4.10 -17.61 -4.16
N SER A 289 -3.75 -16.46 -3.58
CA SER A 289 -3.81 -16.26 -2.13
C SER A 289 -5.20 -15.95 -1.58
N SER A 290 -6.20 -15.81 -2.45
CA SER A 290 -7.56 -15.52 -2.07
C SER A 290 -8.25 -16.70 -1.35
N PRO A 291 -9.04 -16.42 -0.31
CA PRO A 291 -9.80 -17.44 0.42
C PRO A 291 -10.97 -17.96 -0.41
N LEU A 292 -11.38 -19.19 -0.11
CA LEU A 292 -12.66 -19.74 -0.58
C LEU A 292 -13.79 -19.17 0.27
N THR A 293 -14.98 -19.02 -0.31
CA THR A 293 -16.11 -18.34 0.35
C THR A 293 -17.32 -19.24 0.51
N ALA A 294 -18.05 -19.10 1.61
CA ALA A 294 -19.32 -19.80 1.85
C ALA A 294 -20.33 -18.87 2.52
N PHE A 295 -21.61 -19.10 2.25
CA PHE A 295 -22.69 -18.43 2.99
C PHE A 295 -23.01 -19.20 4.27
N ASN A 296 -22.97 -18.50 5.40
CA ASN A 296 -23.41 -19.04 6.67
C ASN A 296 -24.95 -19.07 6.79
N SER A 297 -25.47 -19.64 7.87
CA SER A 297 -26.91 -19.79 8.10
C SER A 297 -27.66 -18.46 8.27
N ARG A 298 -26.94 -17.33 8.36
CA ARG A 298 -27.49 -15.97 8.40
C ARG A 298 -27.42 -15.28 7.02
N SER A 299 -27.12 -16.02 5.96
CA SER A 299 -26.92 -15.52 4.59
C SER A 299 -25.80 -14.49 4.45
N LEU A 300 -24.82 -14.53 5.36
CA LEU A 300 -23.63 -13.67 5.32
C LEU A 300 -22.45 -14.47 4.77
N LEU A 301 -21.58 -13.79 4.02
CA LEU A 301 -20.40 -14.39 3.41
C LEU A 301 -19.27 -14.50 4.43
N GLU A 302 -18.66 -15.67 4.55
CA GLU A 302 -17.49 -15.95 5.39
C GLU A 302 -16.46 -16.83 4.65
N THR A 303 -15.27 -16.98 5.23
CA THR A 303 -14.24 -17.89 4.71
C THR A 303 -14.72 -19.34 4.84
N ASP A 304 -14.67 -20.09 3.74
CA ASP A 304 -15.04 -21.51 3.72
C ASP A 304 -13.91 -22.34 4.34
N LYS A 305 -14.10 -22.66 5.61
CA LYS A 305 -13.17 -23.48 6.39
C LYS A 305 -13.30 -24.98 6.10
N THR A 306 -14.31 -25.40 5.35
CA THR A 306 -14.61 -26.81 5.07
C THR A 306 -14.93 -27.06 3.58
N PRO A 307 -14.04 -26.66 2.65
CA PRO A 307 -14.35 -26.65 1.22
C PRO A 307 -14.70 -28.04 0.67
N LYS A 308 -14.09 -29.11 1.20
CA LYS A 308 -14.40 -30.49 0.82
C LYS A 308 -15.87 -30.87 1.07
N LEU A 309 -16.49 -30.33 2.13
CA LEU A 309 -17.91 -30.58 2.45
C LEU A 309 -18.86 -29.82 1.51
N ASN A 310 -18.36 -28.75 0.89
CA ASN A 310 -19.07 -27.90 -0.06
C ASN A 310 -18.83 -28.27 -1.52
N GLY A 311 -18.29 -29.47 -1.78
CA GLY A 311 -18.04 -29.95 -3.15
C GLY A 311 -16.93 -29.21 -3.89
N LYS A 312 -16.08 -28.45 -3.17
CA LYS A 312 -14.92 -27.74 -3.73
C LYS A 312 -13.70 -28.67 -3.80
N PRO A 313 -12.75 -28.41 -4.71
CA PRO A 313 -11.60 -29.30 -4.98
C PRO A 313 -10.67 -29.56 -3.79
N GLY A 314 -10.78 -28.78 -2.70
CA GLY A 314 -10.01 -28.96 -1.48
C GLY A 314 -9.71 -27.64 -0.81
N GLU A 315 -8.84 -27.68 0.20
CA GLU A 315 -8.32 -26.48 0.85
C GLU A 315 -7.38 -25.72 -0.09
N ASN A 316 -7.42 -24.39 -0.03
CA ASN A 316 -6.46 -23.56 -0.72
C ASN A 316 -5.20 -23.42 0.15
N LEU A 317 -4.15 -24.18 -0.18
CA LEU A 317 -2.87 -24.16 0.55
C LEU A 317 -2.16 -22.80 0.48
N ASN A 318 -2.46 -21.99 -0.53
CA ASN A 318 -1.88 -20.66 -0.68
C ASN A 318 -2.76 -19.56 -0.05
N GLU A 319 -3.88 -19.90 0.60
CA GLU A 319 -4.74 -18.92 1.27
C GLU A 319 -3.94 -18.02 2.21
N GLY A 320 -4.14 -16.71 2.08
CA GLY A 320 -3.55 -15.70 2.94
C GLY A 320 -2.06 -15.44 2.69
N GLU A 321 -1.39 -16.22 1.84
CA GLU A 321 0.00 -15.98 1.46
C GLU A 321 0.18 -14.61 0.78
N PRO A 322 1.38 -14.01 0.84
CA PRO A 322 1.66 -12.74 0.20
C PRO A 322 1.38 -12.79 -1.30
N ASP A 323 0.49 -11.92 -1.79
CA ASP A 323 0.34 -11.64 -3.22
C ASP A 323 0.67 -10.17 -3.47
N LEU A 324 1.97 -9.91 -3.57
CA LEU A 324 2.51 -8.56 -3.78
C LEU A 324 1.94 -7.88 -5.03
N ALA A 325 1.50 -8.67 -6.02
CA ALA A 325 0.96 -8.16 -7.27
C ALA A 325 -0.53 -7.79 -7.18
N ARG A 326 -1.36 -8.56 -6.45
CA ARG A 326 -2.82 -8.38 -6.44
C ARG A 326 -3.42 -7.87 -5.14
N ASP A 327 -2.68 -7.89 -4.03
CA ASP A 327 -3.14 -7.31 -2.76
C ASP A 327 -3.47 -5.81 -2.93
N ALA A 328 -4.51 -5.32 -2.24
CA ALA A 328 -5.05 -3.99 -2.48
C ALA A 328 -4.07 -2.86 -2.11
N VAL A 329 -3.54 -2.90 -0.89
CA VAL A 329 -2.58 -1.92 -0.38
C VAL A 329 -1.50 -2.63 0.41
N ARG A 330 -0.25 -2.28 0.14
CA ARG A 330 0.91 -2.85 0.84
C ARG A 330 2.02 -1.82 1.02
N LEU A 331 2.64 -1.85 2.20
CA LEU A 331 3.89 -1.18 2.50
C LEU A 331 4.90 -2.26 2.90
N ASN A 332 5.91 -2.47 2.06
CA ASN A 332 6.93 -3.49 2.26
C ASN A 332 8.28 -2.81 2.53
N LEU A 333 8.81 -3.04 3.73
CA LEU A 333 10.12 -2.57 4.16
C LEU A 333 11.03 -3.79 4.24
N SER A 334 11.94 -3.91 3.31
CA SER A 334 12.75 -5.12 3.17
C SER A 334 14.24 -4.78 3.16
N MET A 335 15.02 -5.47 4.00
CA MET A 335 16.48 -5.35 4.01
C MET A 335 17.08 -5.86 2.70
N ARG A 336 16.42 -6.82 2.05
CA ARG A 336 16.80 -7.42 0.79
C ARG A 336 15.55 -7.95 0.13
N THR A 337 15.21 -7.45 -1.06
CA THR A 337 14.16 -8.01 -1.92
C THR A 337 14.43 -7.72 -3.40
N GLU A 338 13.70 -8.40 -4.29
CA GLU A 338 13.69 -8.10 -5.72
C GLU A 338 12.40 -7.32 -6.02
N GLY A 339 12.29 -6.09 -5.52
CA GLY A 339 11.03 -5.33 -5.48
C GLY A 339 10.30 -5.27 -6.84
N ASP A 340 11.02 -4.95 -7.90
CA ASP A 340 10.43 -4.84 -9.25
C ASP A 340 9.86 -6.17 -9.76
N LYS A 341 10.56 -7.28 -9.50
CA LYS A 341 10.16 -8.63 -9.91
C LYS A 341 9.01 -9.14 -9.05
N ASN A 342 9.15 -9.03 -7.73
CA ASN A 342 8.22 -9.59 -6.76
C ASN A 342 6.85 -8.89 -6.82
N PHE A 343 6.82 -7.57 -7.04
CA PHE A 343 5.59 -6.80 -7.26
C PHE A 343 5.04 -6.92 -8.69
N ARG A 344 5.63 -7.76 -9.54
CA ARG A 344 5.25 -7.98 -10.95
C ARG A 344 5.13 -6.68 -11.74
N LEU A 345 6.04 -5.73 -11.51
CA LEU A 345 6.15 -4.50 -12.32
C LEU A 345 6.71 -4.78 -13.73
N GLN A 346 6.86 -6.06 -14.09
CA GLN A 346 7.42 -6.56 -15.32
C GLN A 346 6.34 -6.72 -16.39
N ARG A 347 6.47 -6.05 -17.55
CA ARG A 347 5.56 -6.23 -18.68
C ARG A 347 5.84 -7.56 -19.37
N THR A 348 4.80 -8.35 -19.65
CA THR A 348 4.84 -9.42 -20.65
C THR A 348 4.68 -8.80 -22.03
N THR A 349 5.63 -9.03 -22.93
CA THR A 349 5.44 -8.70 -24.35
C THR A 349 4.56 -9.78 -25.00
N SER A 350 3.45 -9.39 -25.62
CA SER A 350 2.81 -10.23 -26.64
C SER A 350 3.81 -10.39 -27.79
N GLY A 351 4.41 -11.57 -27.94
CA GLY A 351 5.34 -11.87 -29.04
C GLY A 351 6.41 -12.95 -28.80
N ALA A 352 6.56 -13.49 -27.58
CA ALA A 352 7.44 -14.64 -27.38
C ALA A 352 6.85 -15.88 -28.08
N ALA A 353 7.58 -16.45 -29.05
CA ALA A 353 7.15 -17.51 -29.97
C ALA A 353 6.68 -18.84 -29.33
N ASN A 354 6.56 -18.93 -28.01
CA ASN A 354 6.22 -20.14 -27.28
C ASN A 354 5.12 -19.95 -26.21
N ASN A 355 4.28 -18.90 -26.28
CA ASN A 355 3.17 -18.66 -25.33
C ASN A 355 3.56 -18.74 -23.83
N ALA A 356 4.85 -18.63 -23.53
CA ALA A 356 5.36 -18.54 -22.18
C ALA A 356 5.51 -17.05 -21.87
N MET A 357 4.68 -16.54 -20.95
CA MET A 357 4.83 -15.22 -20.36
C MET A 357 6.22 -15.12 -19.73
N GLN A 358 7.18 -14.54 -20.44
CA GLN A 358 8.49 -14.20 -19.90
C GLN A 358 8.43 -12.73 -19.44
N PRO A 359 8.58 -12.45 -18.13
CA PRO A 359 8.31 -11.13 -17.57
C PRO A 359 9.52 -10.20 -17.76
N THR A 360 9.35 -9.10 -18.48
CA THR A 360 10.39 -8.06 -18.67
C THR A 360 9.97 -6.76 -18.01
N GLY A 361 10.50 -6.46 -16.82
CA GLY A 361 10.66 -5.13 -16.18
C GLY A 361 9.66 -3.98 -16.37
N LEU A 362 9.92 -2.86 -15.68
CA LEU A 362 9.66 -1.56 -16.29
C LEU A 362 10.53 -1.49 -17.54
N ASN A 363 9.93 -1.29 -18.73
CA ASN A 363 10.70 -1.19 -19.97
C ASN A 363 11.34 0.19 -20.03
N PHE A 364 12.55 0.30 -19.47
CA PHE A 364 13.42 1.44 -19.73
C PHE A 364 13.86 1.36 -21.19
N SER A 365 13.86 2.48 -21.92
CA SER A 365 14.44 2.48 -23.27
C SER A 365 15.85 1.90 -23.22
N ALA A 366 16.32 1.22 -24.27
CA ALA A 366 17.69 0.68 -24.32
C ALA A 366 18.76 1.76 -24.04
N ASN A 367 18.41 3.01 -24.34
CA ASN A 367 19.19 4.21 -24.09
C ASN A 367 18.65 5.02 -22.91
N GLY A 368 17.94 4.41 -21.96
CA GLY A 368 17.21 5.09 -20.87
C GLY A 368 18.06 5.33 -19.63
N LEU A 369 17.76 6.35 -18.82
CA LEU A 369 18.09 6.25 -17.39
C LEU A 369 17.22 5.16 -16.76
N PHE A 370 17.85 4.18 -16.13
CA PHE A 370 17.18 3.15 -15.38
C PHE A 370 17.84 2.98 -14.00
N PRO A 371 17.07 2.59 -12.97
CA PRO A 371 17.63 2.25 -11.68
C PRO A 371 18.54 1.03 -11.85
N ILE A 372 19.85 1.27 -11.76
CA ILE A 372 20.84 0.19 -11.74
C ILE A 372 20.75 -0.47 -10.37
N GLN A 373 20.26 -1.69 -10.34
CA GLN A 373 20.44 -2.55 -9.18
C GLN A 373 21.89 -3.04 -9.20
N PHE A 374 22.74 -2.47 -8.35
CA PHE A 374 24.11 -2.97 -8.23
C PHE A 374 24.04 -4.41 -7.71
N PRO A 375 24.73 -5.38 -8.35
CA PRO A 375 24.84 -6.71 -7.79
C PRO A 375 25.56 -6.59 -6.45
N SER A 376 24.91 -7.10 -5.40
CA SER A 376 25.50 -7.36 -4.08
C SER A 376 26.89 -7.97 -4.28
N SER A 377 27.97 -7.26 -3.91
CA SER A 377 29.36 -7.68 -4.18
C SER A 377 29.82 -8.88 -3.36
N SER A 378 28.91 -9.56 -2.66
CA SER A 378 29.13 -10.82 -1.94
C SER A 378 27.80 -11.54 -1.74
N ASN A 379 27.83 -12.83 -1.36
CA ASN A 379 26.65 -13.63 -1.02
C ASN A 379 25.88 -13.13 0.24
N GLY A 380 25.86 -11.84 0.56
CA GLY A 380 25.41 -11.33 1.85
C GLY A 380 24.82 -9.93 1.94
N THR A 381 24.54 -9.18 0.87
CA THR A 381 23.86 -7.87 1.05
C THR A 381 23.14 -7.40 -0.21
N GLY A 382 21.88 -7.83 -0.40
CA GLY A 382 21.06 -7.33 -1.50
C GLY A 382 20.54 -5.91 -1.25
N ASN A 383 19.84 -5.36 -2.23
CA ASN A 383 19.28 -4.00 -2.14
C ASN A 383 18.09 -3.98 -1.18
N SER A 384 18.10 -3.02 -0.26
CA SER A 384 16.96 -2.73 0.59
C SER A 384 15.89 -1.97 -0.18
N TYR A 385 14.62 -2.28 0.05
CA TYR A 385 13.49 -1.60 -0.57
C TYR A 385 12.51 -1.07 0.46
N LEU A 386 11.97 0.11 0.16
CA LEU A 386 10.72 0.63 0.70
C LEU A 386 9.73 0.70 -0.46
N VAL A 387 8.78 -0.24 -0.53
CA VAL A 387 7.78 -0.29 -1.60
C VAL A 387 6.41 0.06 -1.03
N GLY A 388 5.83 1.17 -1.48
CA GLY A 388 4.43 1.52 -1.24
C GLY A 388 3.58 1.24 -2.47
N LYS A 389 2.53 0.43 -2.31
CA LYS A 389 1.61 0.03 -3.39
C LYS A 389 0.17 0.29 -2.95
N ALA A 390 -0.60 0.98 -3.78
CA ALA A 390 -2.03 1.20 -3.64
C ALA A 390 -2.63 1.65 -4.99
N ASP A 391 -3.96 1.64 -5.12
CA ASP A 391 -4.66 2.26 -6.27
C ASP A 391 -4.37 3.77 -6.36
N HIS A 392 -4.22 4.44 -5.22
CA HIS A 392 -3.86 5.84 -5.11
C HIS A 392 -2.86 6.06 -3.97
N VAL A 393 -1.72 6.71 -4.26
CA VAL A 393 -0.68 7.04 -3.27
C VAL A 393 -0.67 8.54 -3.01
N ARG A 394 -0.71 8.95 -1.74
CA ARG A 394 -0.69 10.35 -1.30
C ARG A 394 0.31 10.54 -0.17
N LEU A 395 1.20 11.51 -0.31
CA LEU A 395 2.06 12.01 0.77
C LEU A 395 1.57 13.41 1.16
N ILE A 396 1.08 13.56 2.39
CA ILE A 396 0.40 14.78 2.83
C ILE A 396 1.16 15.40 4.01
N ALA A 397 1.66 16.63 3.83
CA ALA A 397 2.11 17.46 4.93
C ALA A 397 0.93 18.26 5.49
N ARG A 398 0.66 18.15 6.79
CA ARG A 398 -0.56 18.70 7.40
C ARG A 398 -0.57 20.23 7.40
N ARG A 399 -1.76 20.81 7.22
CA ARG A 399 -2.06 22.20 7.53
C ARG A 399 -3.08 22.25 8.66
N SER A 400 -2.84 23.06 9.69
CA SER A 400 -3.79 23.28 10.79
C SER A 400 -4.02 24.77 10.96
N LEU A 401 -5.28 25.18 10.98
CA LEU A 401 -5.73 26.51 11.35
C LEU A 401 -6.48 26.37 12.69
N PRO A 402 -5.82 26.57 13.84
CA PRO A 402 -6.47 26.51 15.13
C PRO A 402 -7.61 27.54 15.19
N SER A 403 -8.72 27.17 15.83
CA SER A 403 -9.83 28.10 16.07
C SER A 403 -9.50 29.16 17.13
N ASP A 404 -8.46 28.91 17.92
CA ASP A 404 -7.93 29.81 18.93
C ASP A 404 -6.72 30.56 18.37
N ASN A 405 -6.80 31.89 18.36
CA ASN A 405 -5.74 32.77 17.86
C ASN A 405 -4.45 32.70 18.73
N ALA A 406 -4.49 32.03 19.89
CA ALA A 406 -3.32 31.80 20.74
C ALA A 406 -2.41 30.65 20.26
N VAL A 407 -2.85 29.85 19.28
CA VAL A 407 -2.06 28.73 18.74
C VAL A 407 -1.59 29.06 17.34
N GLU A 408 -0.27 29.05 17.14
CA GLU A 408 0.32 29.29 15.83
C GLU A 408 -0.16 28.28 14.78
N PRO A 409 -0.55 28.74 13.57
CA PRO A 409 -0.89 27.85 12.47
C PRO A 409 0.24 26.89 12.11
N ILE A 410 -0.13 25.65 11.78
CA ILE A 410 0.83 24.66 11.28
C ILE A 410 0.74 24.66 9.75
N SER A 411 1.87 24.91 9.10
CA SER A 411 2.03 24.77 7.66
C SER A 411 3.14 23.76 7.36
N GLY A 412 2.75 22.52 7.08
CA GLY A 412 3.69 21.44 6.79
C GLY A 412 4.44 21.64 5.47
N SER A 413 5.59 20.98 5.35
CA SER A 413 6.38 20.90 4.13
C SER A 413 6.73 19.44 3.81
N VAL A 414 7.09 19.16 2.56
CA VAL A 414 7.53 17.82 2.12
C VAL A 414 8.91 17.94 1.51
N LEU A 415 9.86 17.12 1.98
CA LEU A 415 11.19 16.99 1.41
C LEU A 415 11.43 15.53 1.03
N ILE A 416 11.76 15.28 -0.24
CA ILE A 416 12.26 14.00 -0.72
C ILE A 416 13.71 14.22 -1.11
N LEU A 417 14.62 13.47 -0.50
CA LEU A 417 16.07 13.66 -0.61
C LEU A 417 16.74 12.39 -1.11
N LYS A 418 17.70 12.53 -2.02
CA LYS A 418 18.64 11.49 -2.41
C LYS A 418 20.05 11.97 -2.10
N GLU A 419 20.76 11.18 -1.31
CA GLU A 419 22.18 11.37 -1.00
C GLU A 419 23.04 10.27 -1.63
N GLY A 420 24.31 10.56 -1.89
CA GLY A 420 25.31 9.57 -2.27
C GLY A 420 26.19 10.01 -3.43
N LYS A 421 27.18 9.17 -3.74
CA LYS A 421 28.13 9.44 -4.82
C LYS A 421 27.45 9.27 -6.18
N ASN A 422 27.78 10.15 -7.13
CA ASN A 422 27.43 9.92 -8.54
C ASN A 422 28.15 8.67 -9.04
N ARG A 423 27.45 7.53 -9.02
CA ARG A 423 27.91 6.32 -9.70
C ARG A 423 27.24 6.22 -11.06
N THR A 424 27.95 6.62 -12.11
CA THR A 424 27.62 6.22 -13.49
C THR A 424 28.06 4.77 -13.73
N PRO A 425 27.49 4.05 -14.72
CA PRO A 425 27.99 2.74 -15.14
C PRO A 425 29.51 2.70 -15.34
N ASP A 426 30.09 3.78 -15.89
CA ASP A 426 31.53 3.89 -16.17
C ASP A 426 32.38 4.16 -14.91
N SER A 427 31.79 4.73 -13.86
CA SER A 427 32.47 5.00 -12.59
C SER A 427 32.58 3.78 -11.67
N ALA A 428 32.02 2.63 -12.05
CA ALA A 428 32.21 1.37 -11.33
C ALA A 428 33.68 0.92 -11.35
N ASN A 429 34.47 1.37 -12.33
CA ASN A 429 35.86 0.93 -12.56
C ASN A 429 36.93 2.03 -12.49
N ALA A 430 36.60 3.27 -12.13
CA ALA A 430 37.58 4.36 -12.14
C ALA A 430 37.55 5.16 -10.84
N GLY A 431 38.74 5.47 -10.31
CA GLY A 431 39.00 6.34 -9.16
C GLY A 431 38.58 7.80 -9.39
N ALA A 432 37.34 8.02 -9.82
CA ALA A 432 36.73 9.33 -9.94
C ALA A 432 36.63 9.98 -8.55
N PRO A 433 36.93 11.29 -8.43
CA PRO A 433 36.79 12.01 -7.17
C PRO A 433 35.37 11.85 -6.60
N PRO A 434 35.22 11.72 -5.26
CA PRO A 434 33.92 11.62 -4.64
C PRO A 434 33.18 12.96 -4.75
N ASN A 435 32.44 13.15 -5.84
CA ASN A 435 31.48 14.23 -5.93
C ASN A 435 30.20 13.73 -5.27
N ASP A 436 30.05 14.03 -3.97
CA ASP A 436 28.79 13.85 -3.26
C ASP A 436 27.73 14.68 -3.98
N SER A 437 26.67 14.01 -4.42
CA SER A 437 25.59 14.68 -5.14
C SER A 437 24.30 14.50 -4.38
N LEU A 438 23.82 15.63 -3.88
CA LEU A 438 22.50 15.77 -3.31
C LEU A 438 21.51 16.02 -4.46
N ALA A 439 20.37 15.36 -4.41
CA ALA A 439 19.22 15.73 -5.22
C ALA A 439 17.98 15.74 -4.34
N TYR A 440 17.07 16.68 -4.55
CA TYR A 440 15.84 16.74 -3.77
C TYR A 440 14.66 17.36 -4.50
N LEU A 441 13.48 17.01 -4.00
CA LEU A 441 12.22 17.68 -4.26
C LEU A 441 11.71 18.23 -2.93
N TYR A 442 11.55 19.55 -2.87
CA TYR A 442 11.06 20.25 -1.69
C TYR A 442 9.78 21.03 -2.02
N MET A 443 8.75 20.85 -1.19
CA MET A 443 7.51 21.62 -1.22
C MET A 443 7.43 22.41 0.08
N SER A 444 7.59 23.73 -0.02
CA SER A 444 7.66 24.63 1.12
C SER A 444 6.27 24.89 1.74
N PRO A 445 6.20 25.38 2.99
CA PRO A 445 4.94 25.74 3.64
C PRO A 445 4.12 26.79 2.85
N GLU A 446 4.79 27.65 2.08
CA GLU A 446 4.17 28.70 1.27
C GLU A 446 3.67 28.19 -0.09
N GLY A 447 3.81 26.89 -0.37
CA GLY A 447 3.42 26.28 -1.64
C GLY A 447 4.46 26.42 -2.75
N ARG A 448 5.71 26.80 -2.43
CA ARG A 448 6.80 26.82 -3.42
C ARG A 448 7.32 25.41 -3.63
N VAL A 449 7.58 25.04 -4.88
CA VAL A 449 8.18 23.76 -5.24
C VAL A 449 9.59 24.01 -5.75
N GLN A 450 10.57 23.34 -5.14
CA GLN A 450 11.97 23.38 -5.53
C GLN A 450 12.43 21.98 -5.91
N VAL A 451 13.04 21.86 -7.09
CA VAL A 451 13.65 20.63 -7.59
C VAL A 451 15.12 20.92 -7.83
N ASP A 452 16.00 20.15 -7.23
CA ASP A 452 17.45 20.28 -7.39
C ASP A 452 18.11 18.93 -7.63
N GLY A 453 19.16 18.93 -8.44
CA GLY A 453 19.91 17.74 -8.84
C GLY A 453 20.79 18.01 -10.06
N LEU A 454 21.83 17.21 -10.24
CA LEU A 454 22.82 17.40 -11.32
C LEU A 454 22.19 17.46 -12.72
N GLN A 455 21.19 16.61 -12.96
CA GLN A 455 20.40 16.59 -14.20
C GLN A 455 18.94 16.27 -13.87
N ILE A 456 18.03 17.09 -14.37
CA ILE A 456 16.58 16.91 -14.22
C ILE A 456 16.00 16.57 -15.60
N PHE A 457 15.42 15.37 -15.71
CA PHE A 457 14.76 14.91 -16.93
C PHE A 457 13.26 15.05 -16.77
N LEU A 458 12.61 15.73 -17.72
CA LEU A 458 11.16 15.80 -17.84
C LEU A 458 10.73 14.93 -19.02
N GLY A 459 10.33 13.69 -18.74
CA GLY A 459 10.03 12.67 -19.76
C GLY A 459 11.06 11.53 -19.79
N GLY A 460 11.01 10.70 -20.84
CA GLY A 460 11.98 9.60 -21.02
C GLY A 460 13.40 10.14 -21.26
N ALA A 461 14.33 9.82 -20.37
CA ALA A 461 15.71 10.25 -20.48
C ALA A 461 16.49 9.33 -21.43
N SER A 462 16.81 9.80 -22.64
CA SER A 462 17.69 9.05 -23.56
C SER A 462 19.17 9.35 -23.26
N LEU A 463 19.81 8.55 -22.42
CA LEU A 463 21.26 8.37 -22.40
C LEU A 463 21.71 7.76 -23.73
N ASN A 464 22.21 8.56 -24.68
CA ASN A 464 22.83 8.02 -25.89
C ASN A 464 24.28 7.62 -25.54
N PRO A 465 24.65 6.32 -25.42
CA PRO A 465 26.02 5.92 -25.18
C PRO A 465 26.57 5.41 -26.51
N LEU A 466 27.31 6.27 -27.21
CA LEU A 466 28.29 5.90 -28.23
C LEU A 466 27.78 5.05 -29.42
N ASN A 467 27.71 5.68 -30.60
CA ASN A 467 28.28 5.03 -31.78
C ASN A 467 29.18 6.04 -32.52
N ASN A 468 30.49 5.79 -32.36
CA ASN A 468 31.68 6.45 -32.92
C ASN A 468 32.38 7.46 -32.01
N GLY A 469 33.55 7.05 -31.49
CA GLY A 469 34.42 7.74 -30.55
C GLY A 469 35.12 9.01 -31.05
N ASN A 470 34.40 9.90 -31.75
CA ASN A 470 34.89 11.21 -32.18
C ASN A 470 33.91 12.36 -31.93
N GLN A 471 32.89 12.18 -31.09
CA GLN A 471 32.02 13.28 -30.68
C GLN A 471 32.18 13.54 -29.19
N GLN A 472 32.92 14.61 -28.89
CA GLN A 472 32.87 15.34 -27.62
C GLN A 472 31.40 15.60 -27.21
N PRO A 473 31.13 15.86 -25.91
CA PRO A 473 29.82 16.34 -25.44
C PRO A 473 29.32 17.41 -26.41
N PRO A 474 28.00 17.48 -26.70
CA PRO A 474 27.46 18.31 -27.76
C PRO A 474 28.14 19.68 -27.66
N PRO A 475 28.97 20.08 -28.64
CA PRO A 475 29.64 21.35 -28.55
C PRO A 475 28.54 22.41 -28.44
N ASP A 476 28.78 23.47 -27.67
CA ASP A 476 27.87 24.62 -27.47
C ASP A 476 27.52 25.37 -28.77
N ARG A 477 27.73 24.77 -29.95
CA ARG A 477 27.46 25.29 -31.27
C ARG A 477 26.67 24.25 -32.10
N PRO A 478 25.47 24.61 -32.60
CA PRO A 478 24.75 23.75 -33.54
C PRO A 478 25.57 23.60 -34.83
N ARG A 479 25.89 22.36 -35.21
CA ARG A 479 26.53 22.03 -36.51
C ARG A 479 25.48 21.44 -37.45
N ASN A 480 25.56 21.82 -38.73
CA ASN A 480 24.72 21.33 -39.82
C ASN A 480 24.92 19.79 -39.99
N PRO A 481 23.85 18.99 -40.22
CA PRO A 481 23.94 17.53 -40.39
C PRO A 481 24.86 17.02 -41.53
N GLU A 482 25.33 17.87 -42.45
CA GLU A 482 26.23 17.46 -43.54
C GLU A 482 27.74 17.70 -43.27
N GLY A 483 28.13 18.04 -42.03
CA GLY A 483 29.55 18.09 -41.66
C GLY A 483 30.34 19.25 -42.27
N SER A 484 29.71 20.18 -42.97
CA SER A 484 30.36 21.41 -43.43
C SER A 484 30.45 22.45 -42.31
N THR A 485 31.55 23.20 -42.27
CA THR A 485 31.79 24.31 -41.32
C THR A 485 31.00 25.58 -41.65
N ALA A 486 30.03 25.51 -42.56
CA ALA A 486 29.26 26.67 -42.98
C ALA A 486 28.14 27.01 -41.99
N GLU A 487 28.03 28.29 -41.64
CA GLU A 487 26.94 28.87 -40.86
C GLU A 487 25.60 28.68 -41.58
N LEU A 488 24.61 28.08 -40.90
CA LEU A 488 23.24 27.97 -41.38
C LEU A 488 22.71 29.35 -41.81
N THR A 489 22.47 29.52 -43.11
CA THR A 489 21.95 30.78 -43.68
C THR A 489 20.42 30.72 -43.77
N ILE A 490 19.76 31.89 -43.74
CA ILE A 490 18.29 31.98 -43.73
C ILE A 490 17.69 31.33 -44.98
N GLY A 491 16.81 30.34 -44.80
CA GLY A 491 16.03 29.73 -45.88
C GLY A 491 16.09 28.21 -45.92
N GLU A 492 17.04 27.58 -45.21
CA GLU A 492 17.03 26.13 -45.08
C GLU A 492 15.93 25.71 -44.09
N GLU A 493 15.02 24.87 -44.58
CA GLU A 493 13.99 24.25 -43.74
C GLU A 493 14.67 23.50 -42.60
N ASN A 494 14.37 23.93 -41.38
CA ASN A 494 14.87 23.30 -40.17
C ASN A 494 14.28 21.88 -40.12
N ARG A 495 15.03 20.88 -40.59
CA ARG A 495 14.64 19.45 -40.54
C ARG A 495 14.57 18.90 -39.10
N PHE A 496 14.83 19.73 -38.08
CA PHE A 496 14.66 19.44 -36.66
C PHE A 496 13.23 19.66 -36.14
N ALA A 497 12.22 19.42 -36.99
CA ALA A 497 10.82 19.40 -36.58
C ALA A 497 10.58 18.20 -35.64
N GLY A 498 10.84 18.39 -34.34
CA GLY A 498 10.50 17.41 -33.31
C GLY A 498 11.31 17.46 -32.01
N LEU A 499 12.42 18.21 -31.93
CA LEU A 499 13.34 18.14 -30.78
C LEU A 499 13.85 19.51 -30.32
N GLU A 500 12.98 20.51 -30.21
CA GLU A 500 13.36 21.76 -29.53
C GLU A 500 13.01 21.67 -28.03
N PRO A 501 13.97 21.90 -27.11
CA PRO A 501 13.69 21.94 -25.68
C PRO A 501 12.71 23.07 -25.31
N TYR A 502 12.20 23.03 -24.08
CA TYR A 502 11.07 23.86 -23.62
C TYR A 502 11.29 25.39 -23.63
N ILE A 503 12.51 25.86 -23.90
CA ILE A 503 12.80 27.20 -24.42
C ILE A 503 12.98 27.05 -25.93
N LYS A 504 12.12 27.70 -26.73
CA LYS A 504 12.24 27.70 -28.20
C LYS A 504 13.54 28.37 -28.62
N TRP A 505 14.62 27.59 -28.65
CA TRP A 505 15.97 28.06 -28.96
C TRP A 505 16.01 28.72 -30.33
N THR A 506 15.22 28.24 -31.29
CA THR A 506 15.11 28.90 -32.60
C THR A 506 14.54 30.31 -32.52
N GLU A 507 13.55 30.56 -31.67
CA GLU A 507 12.99 31.90 -31.46
C GLU A 507 13.97 32.78 -30.67
N PHE A 508 14.65 32.24 -29.66
CA PHE A 508 15.68 32.98 -28.92
C PHE A 508 16.88 33.35 -29.81
N LYS A 509 17.34 32.43 -30.66
CA LYS A 509 18.42 32.68 -31.62
C LYS A 509 18.07 33.78 -32.61
N LYS A 510 16.82 33.84 -33.09
CA LYS A 510 16.32 34.96 -33.93
C LYS A 510 16.44 36.31 -33.23
N VAL A 511 16.25 36.37 -31.91
CA VAL A 511 16.45 37.60 -31.12
C VAL A 511 17.92 38.01 -31.10
N VAL A 512 18.82 37.06 -30.82
CA VAL A 512 20.27 37.31 -30.79
C VAL A 512 20.80 37.76 -32.16
N GLU A 513 20.43 37.05 -33.22
CA GLU A 513 20.83 37.40 -34.60
C GLU A 513 20.23 38.75 -35.05
N GLY A 514 18.99 39.04 -34.64
CA GLY A 514 18.34 40.33 -34.91
C GLY A 514 19.02 41.51 -34.21
N LEU A 515 19.54 41.29 -33.00
CA LEU A 515 20.36 42.28 -32.29
C LEU A 515 21.74 42.44 -32.94
N GLN A 516 22.38 41.35 -33.35
CA GLN A 516 23.68 41.40 -34.04
C GLN A 516 23.59 42.24 -35.33
N ARG A 517 22.55 42.04 -36.14
CA ARG A 517 22.34 42.86 -37.36
C ARG A 517 22.11 44.33 -37.07
N GLN A 518 21.48 44.68 -35.94
CA GLN A 518 21.34 46.09 -35.54
C GLN A 518 22.70 46.70 -35.19
N VAL A 519 23.56 45.94 -34.51
CA VAL A 519 24.93 46.36 -34.20
C VAL A 519 25.75 46.52 -35.48
N ASP A 520 25.67 45.58 -36.43
CA ASP A 520 26.40 45.64 -37.69
C ASP A 520 25.94 46.84 -38.55
N ALA A 521 24.63 47.12 -38.57
CA ALA A 521 24.07 48.29 -39.25
C ALA A 521 24.56 49.61 -38.64
N LEU A 522 24.65 49.68 -37.30
CA LEU A 522 25.23 50.81 -36.57
C LEU A 522 26.71 50.99 -36.92
N GLN A 523 27.48 49.91 -36.89
CA GLN A 523 28.91 49.94 -37.22
C GLN A 523 29.15 50.39 -38.67
N THR A 524 28.35 49.90 -39.61
CA THR A 524 28.43 50.28 -41.03
C THR A 524 28.12 51.77 -41.21
N ALA A 525 27.03 52.26 -40.60
CA ALA A 525 26.65 53.66 -40.68
C ALA A 525 27.70 54.58 -40.06
N TYR A 526 28.30 54.17 -38.94
CA TYR A 526 29.37 54.91 -38.28
C TYR A 526 30.65 54.97 -39.13
N SER A 527 31.10 53.81 -39.64
CA SER A 527 32.31 53.74 -40.46
C SER A 527 32.19 54.60 -41.72
N ALA A 528 31.00 54.59 -42.33
CA ALA A 528 30.76 55.36 -43.53
C ALA A 528 30.66 56.87 -43.28
N LEU A 529 30.19 57.29 -42.09
CA LEU A 529 30.24 58.69 -41.65
C LEU A 529 31.69 59.15 -41.45
N VAL A 530 32.53 58.30 -40.85
CA VAL A 530 33.96 58.60 -40.66
C VAL A 530 34.66 58.82 -42.01
N GLU A 531 34.38 58.00 -43.01
CA GLU A 531 34.94 58.17 -44.36
C GLU A 531 34.44 59.45 -45.06
N ASP A 532 33.17 59.82 -44.89
CA ASP A 532 32.67 61.10 -45.41
C ASP A 532 33.38 62.29 -44.75
N MET A 533 33.62 62.23 -43.44
CA MET A 533 34.34 63.28 -42.72
C MET A 533 35.80 63.37 -43.16
N LYS A 534 36.47 62.23 -43.40
CA LYS A 534 37.83 62.22 -43.97
C LYS A 534 37.88 62.84 -45.35
N THR A 535 36.93 62.46 -46.21
CA THR A 535 36.83 62.97 -47.59
C THR A 535 36.56 64.48 -47.58
N ALA A 536 35.64 64.96 -46.74
CA ALA A 536 35.37 66.38 -46.58
C ALA A 536 36.61 67.15 -46.08
N GLY A 537 37.35 66.59 -45.12
CA GLY A 537 38.59 67.19 -44.61
C GLY A 537 39.72 67.25 -45.66
N GLN A 538 39.84 66.24 -46.53
CA GLN A 538 40.85 66.22 -47.60
C GLN A 538 40.53 67.19 -48.74
N LEU A 539 39.24 67.41 -49.01
CA LEU A 539 38.76 68.31 -50.06
C LEU A 539 38.44 69.73 -49.54
N SER A 540 38.77 70.00 -48.28
CA SER A 540 38.51 71.28 -47.60
C SER A 540 39.40 72.37 -48.20
N VAL A 541 38.80 73.23 -49.02
CA VAL A 541 39.46 74.41 -49.59
C VAL A 541 38.47 75.57 -49.55
N CYS A 542 38.89 76.69 -48.95
CA CYS A 542 38.09 77.91 -48.92
C CYS A 542 38.94 79.13 -49.32
N SER A 543 38.36 80.02 -50.13
CA SER A 543 38.89 81.38 -50.29
C SER A 543 38.67 82.17 -48.99
N PRO A 544 39.52 83.15 -48.64
CA PRO A 544 39.34 83.95 -47.42
C PRO A 544 37.92 84.53 -47.32
N GLY A 545 37.16 84.12 -46.30
CA GLY A 545 35.77 84.54 -46.06
C GLY A 545 34.68 83.82 -46.87
N GLY A 546 35.02 82.84 -47.69
CA GLY A 546 34.07 82.04 -48.49
C GLY A 546 33.64 80.73 -47.82
N PRO A 547 32.48 80.14 -48.19
CA PRO A 547 32.02 78.87 -47.65
C PRO A 547 32.87 77.70 -48.15
N ASP A 548 33.19 76.77 -47.26
CA ASP A 548 33.84 75.50 -47.65
C ASP A 548 32.80 74.55 -48.23
N THR A 549 32.91 74.30 -49.53
CA THR A 549 31.96 73.48 -50.30
C THR A 549 32.06 71.99 -49.95
N ALA A 550 33.22 71.50 -49.50
CA ALA A 550 33.39 70.11 -49.09
C ALA A 550 32.63 69.83 -47.78
N TRP A 551 32.74 70.73 -46.80
CA TRP A 551 31.97 70.62 -45.56
C TRP A 551 30.47 70.88 -45.76
N ALA A 552 30.08 71.70 -46.73
CA ALA A 552 28.68 71.93 -47.07
C ALA A 552 27.97 70.64 -47.57
N THR A 553 28.70 69.76 -48.27
CA THR A 553 28.16 68.46 -48.74
C THR A 553 28.08 67.38 -47.66
N LEU A 554 28.74 67.55 -46.51
CA LEU A 554 28.69 66.59 -45.42
C LEU A 554 27.31 66.57 -44.72
N ASN A 555 26.67 67.72 -44.56
CA ASN A 555 25.40 67.84 -43.85
C ASN A 555 24.24 67.03 -44.49
N PRO A 556 24.03 67.08 -45.82
CA PRO A 556 23.05 66.20 -46.47
C PRO A 556 23.43 64.72 -46.38
N ASN A 557 24.73 64.37 -46.45
CA ASN A 557 25.20 62.98 -46.31
C ASN A 557 24.96 62.41 -44.91
N ILE A 558 25.19 63.21 -43.85
CA ILE A 558 24.85 62.85 -42.46
C ILE A 558 23.35 62.54 -42.34
N THR A 559 22.51 63.38 -42.94
CA THR A 559 21.06 63.23 -42.90
C THR A 559 20.61 61.95 -43.62
N LEU A 560 21.17 61.67 -44.79
CA LEU A 560 20.90 60.45 -45.55
C LEU A 560 21.34 59.19 -44.78
N ARG A 561 22.56 59.17 -44.21
CA ARG A 561 23.06 58.03 -43.43
C ARG A 561 22.25 57.79 -42.17
N ARG A 562 21.83 58.85 -41.47
CA ARG A 562 20.93 58.76 -40.31
C ARG A 562 19.58 58.14 -40.68
N ASN A 563 19.02 58.50 -41.82
CA ASN A 563 17.75 57.96 -42.29
C ASN A 563 17.87 56.47 -42.67
N ASN A 564 18.95 56.08 -43.36
CA ASN A 564 19.23 54.69 -43.71
C ASN A 564 19.43 53.81 -42.45
N LEU A 565 20.17 54.32 -41.47
CA LEU A 565 20.36 53.64 -40.18
C LEU A 565 19.03 53.44 -39.44
N ARG A 566 18.20 54.50 -39.37
CA ARG A 566 16.86 54.41 -38.74
C ARG A 566 15.96 53.40 -39.42
N ALA A 567 15.99 53.33 -40.76
CA ALA A 567 15.22 52.36 -41.52
C ALA A 567 15.67 50.92 -41.22
N ALA A 568 16.98 50.65 -41.22
CA ALA A 568 17.54 49.34 -40.91
C ALA A 568 17.22 48.89 -39.47
N ILE A 569 17.40 49.78 -38.48
CA ILE A 569 17.09 49.48 -37.08
C ILE A 569 15.59 49.18 -36.90
N ASN A 570 14.71 49.97 -37.52
CA ASN A 570 13.27 49.76 -37.40
C ASN A 570 12.82 48.42 -38.00
N GLN A 571 13.37 48.03 -39.15
CA GLN A 571 13.08 46.74 -39.78
C GLN A 571 13.49 45.57 -38.88
N HIS A 572 14.67 45.63 -38.26
CA HIS A 572 15.16 44.57 -37.40
C HIS A 572 14.47 44.55 -36.03
N ARG A 573 14.10 45.71 -35.47
CA ARG A 573 13.39 45.82 -34.18
C ARG A 573 12.03 45.14 -34.21
N VAL A 574 11.27 45.29 -35.29
CA VAL A 574 9.94 44.64 -35.43
C VAL A 574 10.08 43.12 -35.42
N SER A 575 11.05 42.57 -36.17
CA SER A 575 11.31 41.12 -36.20
C SER A 575 11.80 40.57 -34.85
N THR A 576 12.66 41.33 -34.17
CA THR A 576 13.22 40.97 -32.86
C THR A 576 12.12 40.95 -31.79
N ASN A 577 11.27 41.98 -31.75
CA ASN A 577 10.16 42.05 -30.78
C ASN A 577 9.16 40.90 -30.96
N GLN A 578 8.79 40.56 -32.20
CA GLN A 578 7.92 39.42 -32.47
C GLN A 578 8.53 38.09 -32.00
N ALA A 579 9.84 37.89 -32.18
CA ALA A 579 10.55 36.71 -31.69
C ALA A 579 10.62 36.66 -30.16
N VAL A 580 10.86 37.79 -29.49
CA VAL A 580 10.82 37.87 -28.01
C VAL A 580 9.46 37.42 -27.47
N TYR A 581 8.36 37.91 -28.04
CA TYR A 581 7.01 37.49 -27.62
C TYR A 581 6.76 35.99 -27.83
N ARG A 582 7.30 35.40 -28.91
CA ARG A 582 7.15 33.97 -29.22
C ARG A 582 8.10 33.06 -28.45
N SER A 583 9.21 33.60 -27.94
CA SER A 583 10.20 32.91 -27.10
C SER A 583 9.72 32.71 -25.66
N ARG A 584 8.76 33.54 -25.19
CA ARG A 584 8.14 33.38 -23.88
C ARG A 584 7.24 32.13 -23.89
N SER A 585 7.69 31.07 -23.24
CA SER A 585 6.87 29.87 -23.02
C SER A 585 5.82 30.18 -21.97
N SER A 586 4.55 30.32 -22.38
CA SER A 586 3.39 30.44 -21.50
C SER A 586 3.02 29.14 -20.78
N LYS A 587 3.84 28.08 -20.92
CA LYS A 587 3.54 26.74 -20.40
C LYS A 587 4.34 26.32 -19.17
N ILE A 588 5.39 27.04 -18.76
CA ILE A 588 6.25 26.59 -17.64
C ILE A 588 5.91 27.28 -16.32
N PHE A 589 5.54 28.56 -16.35
CA PHE A 589 5.05 29.24 -15.16
C PHE A 589 3.78 29.97 -15.59
N GLY A 590 2.65 29.64 -14.96
CA GLY A 590 1.35 30.26 -15.25
C GLY A 590 1.39 31.78 -15.13
N GLN A 591 0.34 32.42 -15.67
CA GLN A 591 0.12 33.87 -15.58
C GLN A 591 0.32 34.42 -14.18
#